data_AF-A0AAP6TDH5-F1
#
_entry.id   AF-A0AAP6TDH5-F1
#
_cell.length_a   1.000
_cell.length_b   1.000
_cell.length_c   1.000
_cell.angle_alpha   90.00
_cell.angle_beta   90.00
_cell.angle_gamma   90.00
#
_symmetry.space_group_name_H-M   'P 1'
#
loop_
_entity.id
_entity.type
_entity.pdbx_description
1 polymer ?
#
loop_
_entity_poly.entity_id
_entity_poly.type
_entity_poly.pdbx_seq_one_letter_code
_entity_poly.pdbx_strand_id
1 'polypeptide(L)' 'VDYNMPTQYSMERELFEIKETSITHSDGHTSISKTPKVTGKGQQYFVNKFLGEK' A
#
# COMPACT_ATOMS: atom_id res chain seq x y z
N VAL A 1 8.93 4.76 11.94
CA VAL A 1 7.86 5.00 10.95
C VAL A 1 8.26 4.25 9.71
N ASP A 2 7.40 3.36 9.24
CA ASP A 2 7.68 2.59 8.04
C ASP A 2 7.45 3.52 6.83
N TYR A 3 8.53 3.85 6.10
CA TYR A 3 8.58 5.01 5.20
C TYR A 3 7.56 4.93 4.06
N ASN A 4 7.28 3.72 3.59
CA ASN A 4 6.39 3.49 2.44
C ASN A 4 4.94 3.21 2.82
N MET A 5 4.59 3.24 4.11
CA MET A 5 3.22 2.93 4.52
C MET A 5 2.25 4.06 4.16
N PRO A 6 1.09 3.74 3.58
CA PRO A 6 0.09 4.73 3.23
C PRO A 6 -0.47 5.39 4.49
N THR A 7 -0.81 6.68 4.37
CA THR A 7 -1.50 7.40 5.44
C THR A 7 -2.92 6.87 5.61
N GLN A 8 -3.48 7.00 6.81
CA GLN A 8 -4.88 6.68 7.09
C GLN A 8 -5.83 7.33 6.06
N TYR A 9 -5.62 8.61 5.75
CA TYR A 9 -6.38 9.33 4.73
C TYR A 9 -6.34 8.67 3.34
N SER A 10 -5.19 8.14 2.92
CA SER A 10 -5.04 7.50 1.61
C SER A 10 -5.69 6.11 1.58
N MET A 11 -5.71 5.42 2.73
CA MET A 11 -6.38 4.14 2.93
C MET A 11 -7.90 4.28 2.93
N GLU A 12 -8.45 5.26 3.65
CA GLU A 12 -9.90 5.54 3.67
C GLU A 12 -10.46 5.93 2.31
N ARG A 13 -9.61 6.51 1.45
CA ARG A 13 -9.95 6.82 0.06
C ARG A 13 -9.76 5.65 -0.89
N GLU A 14 -9.30 4.50 -0.39
CA GLU A 14 -9.01 3.28 -1.15
C GLU A 14 -8.00 3.50 -2.27
N LEU A 15 -7.04 4.42 -2.09
CA LEU A 15 -5.98 4.67 -3.08
C LEU A 15 -4.88 3.60 -3.00
N PHE A 16 -4.75 2.97 -1.83
CA PHE A 16 -3.77 1.92 -1.56
C PHE A 16 -4.43 0.73 -0.87
N GLU A 17 -3.81 -0.44 -1.06
CA GLU A 17 -4.04 -1.64 -0.27
C GLU A 17 -2.69 -2.12 0.30
N ILE A 18 -2.72 -2.87 1.39
CA ILE A 18 -1.51 -3.48 1.97
C ILE A 18 -1.64 -4.99 1.79
N LYS A 19 -0.72 -5.59 1.03
CA LYS A 19 -0.56 -7.04 1.01
C LYS A 19 0.32 -7.44 2.17
N GLU A 20 -0.25 -8.15 3.13
CA GLU A 20 0.50 -8.78 4.21
C GLU A 20 0.87 -10.21 3.85
N THR A 21 2.10 -10.62 4.14
CA THR A 21 2.58 -11.99 3.94
C THR A 21 3.21 -12.47 5.24
N SER A 22 2.61 -13.49 5.85
CA SER A 22 3.16 -14.17 7.02
C SER A 22 4.24 -15.15 6.57
N ILE A 23 5.43 -15.01 7.13
CA ILE A 23 6.60 -15.85 6.87
C ILE A 23 6.92 -16.57 8.16
N THR A 24 6.75 -17.90 8.16
CA THR A 24 7.09 -18.77 9.28
C THR A 24 8.53 -19.24 9.14
N HIS A 25 9.33 -19.08 10.19
CA HIS A 25 10.73 -19.47 10.25
C HIS A 25 10.92 -20.82 10.93
N SER A 26 12.04 -21.50 10.66
CA SER A 26 12.33 -22.85 11.15
C SER A 26 12.51 -22.95 12.66
N ASP A 27 12.79 -21.83 13.33
CA ASP A 27 12.90 -21.70 14.79
C ASP A 27 11.56 -21.36 15.47
N GLY A 28 10.46 -21.31 14.70
CA GLY A 28 9.09 -21.20 15.20
C GLY A 28 8.53 -19.78 15.31
N HIS A 29 9.34 -18.73 15.07
CA HIS A 29 8.80 -17.38 15.02
C HIS A 29 8.15 -17.07 13.66
N THR A 30 7.21 -16.13 13.66
CA THR A 30 6.55 -15.65 12.44
C THR A 30 6.83 -14.16 12.26
N SER A 31 7.23 -13.79 11.06
CA SER A 31 7.39 -12.38 10.65
C SER A 31 6.32 -12.00 9.64
N ILE A 32 5.85 -10.75 9.67
CA ILE A 32 4.87 -10.24 8.71
C ILE A 32 5.58 -9.24 7.78
N SER A 33 5.62 -9.55 6.49
CA SER A 33 6.06 -8.61 5.46
C SER A 33 4.86 -7.84 4.93
N LYS A 34 4.97 -6.51 4.87
CA LYS A 34 3.91 -5.62 4.37
C LYS A 34 4.37 -4.96 3.08
N THR A 35 3.57 -5.08 2.03
CA THR A 35 3.83 -4.43 0.75
C THR A 35 2.64 -3.53 0.40
N PRO A 36 2.80 -2.20 0.46
CA PRO A 36 1.84 -1.25 -0.06
C PRO A 36 1.69 -1.39 -1.57
N LYS A 37 0.46 -1.36 -2.08
CA LYS A 37 0.15 -1.39 -3.51
C LYS A 37 -0.86 -0.30 -3.85
N VAL A 38 -0.72 0.29 -5.04
CA VAL A 38 -1.69 1.24 -5.58
C VAL A 38 -2.87 0.46 -6.16
N THR A 39 -4.09 0.81 -5.76
CA THR A 39 -5.31 0.19 -6.30
C THR A 39 -5.63 0.71 -7.70
N GLY A 40 -6.58 0.11 -8.42
CA GLY A 40 -7.05 0.65 -9.69
C GLY A 40 -7.61 2.09 -9.57
N LYS A 41 -8.29 2.39 -8.45
CA LYS A 41 -8.76 3.75 -8.10
C LYS A 41 -7.59 4.70 -7.84
N GLY A 42 -6.58 4.23 -7.12
CA GLY A 42 -5.34 4.98 -6.88
C GLY A 42 -4.61 5.34 -8.17
N GLN A 43 -4.52 4.40 -9.11
CA GLN A 43 -3.91 4.64 -10.42
C GLN A 43 -4.63 5.76 -11.17
N GLN A 44 -5.96 5.68 -11.31
CA GLN A 44 -6.75 6.74 -11.96
C GLN A 44 -6.58 8.09 -11.25
N TYR A 45 -6.60 8.11 -9.92
CA TYR A 45 -6.40 9.32 -9.12
C TYR A 45 -5.05 9.98 -9.41
N PHE A 46 -3.95 9.22 -9.38
CA PHE A 46 -2.62 9.77 -9.61
C PHE A 46 -2.39 10.16 -11.07
N VAL A 47 -2.91 9.40 -12.04
CA VAL A 47 -2.88 9.80 -13.46
C VAL A 47 -3.57 11.14 -13.64
N ASN A 48 -4.80 11.31 -13.13
CA ASN A 48 -5.54 12.57 -13.26
C ASN A 48 -4.82 13.71 -12.53
N LYS A 49 -4.29 13.46 -11.32
CA LYS A 49 -3.60 14.47 -10.52
C LYS A 49 -2.32 14.99 -11.15
N PHE A 50 -1.56 14.12 -11.85
CA PHE A 50 -0.24 14.48 -12.37
C PHE A 50 -0.21 14.72 -13.88
N LEU A 51 -1.15 14.15 -14.63
CA LEU A 51 -1.20 14.24 -16.10
C LEU A 51 -2.52 14.85 -16.63
N GLY A 52 -3.55 14.97 -15.78
CA GLY A 52 -4.89 15.42 -16.17
C GLY A 52 -5.12 16.93 -16.13
N GLU A 53 -4.18 17.72 -15.57
CA GLU A 53 -4.24 19.18 -15.56
C GLU A 53 -3.10 19.78 -16.39
N LYS A 54 -3.44 20.22 -17.60
CA LYS A 54 -2.87 21.40 -18.26
C LYS A 54 -3.99 22.43 -18.40
#